data_AF-A0A410WTE8-F1
#
_entry.id   AF-A0A410WTE8-F1
#
_cell.length_a   1.000
_cell.length_b   1.000
_cell.length_c   1.000
_cell.angle_alpha   90.00
_cell.angle_beta   90.00
_cell.angle_gamma   90.00
#
_symmetry.space_group_name_H-M   'P 1'
#
loop_
_entity.id
_entity.type
_entity.pdbx_description
1 polymer ?
#
loop_
_entity_poly.entity_id
_entity_poly.type
_entity_poly.pdbx_seq_one_letter_code
_entity_poly.pdbx_strand_id
1 'polypeptide(L)'
;MKRFFDQLQYFEDWRVYLLLLACSCGFGYLAYEQLMLFQLPESFLDKCLYIFRNPGPSFKVVGLSFLSAICFLALSIGSFWNTYIAYENEKYYKWPVIFFIPIGIISAYLIYFFLSTFLQLLFLLLIIGILILLVLFNESKDTRTSRRRR
;
A
#
# COMPACT_ATOMS: atom_id res chain seq x y z
N MET A 1 1.04 -25.55 -5.98
CA MET A 1 2.37 -24.95 -6.24
C MET A 1 2.71 -24.89 -7.72
N LYS A 2 2.72 -26.00 -8.48
CA LYS A 2 3.07 -26.00 -9.91
C LYS A 2 2.34 -24.95 -10.77
N ARG A 3 1.01 -24.83 -10.66
CA ARG A 3 0.21 -23.80 -11.37
C ARG A 3 0.56 -22.34 -11.03
N PHE A 4 1.05 -22.07 -9.82
CA PHE A 4 1.50 -20.72 -9.43
C PHE A 4 2.83 -20.38 -10.12
N PHE A 5 3.71 -21.38 -10.25
CA PHE A 5 4.97 -21.25 -10.97
C PHE A 5 4.79 -21.16 -12.49
N ASP A 6 3.82 -21.88 -13.07
CA ASP A 6 3.49 -21.75 -14.50
C ASP A 6 2.97 -20.32 -14.84
N GLN A 7 2.29 -19.65 -13.90
CA GLN A 7 1.88 -18.25 -14.06
C GLN A 7 3.04 -17.26 -13.92
N LEU A 8 4.08 -17.60 -13.16
CA LEU A 8 5.31 -16.81 -13.08
C LEU A 8 6.12 -16.87 -14.39
N GLN A 9 5.96 -17.92 -15.20
CA GLN A 9 6.63 -18.02 -16.51
C GLN A 9 6.14 -16.95 -17.51
N TYR A 10 4.92 -16.41 -17.32
CA TYR A 10 4.42 -15.26 -18.08
C TYR A 10 5.16 -13.94 -17.79
N PHE A 11 5.99 -13.89 -16.76
CA PHE A 11 6.86 -12.75 -16.51
C PHE A 11 8.08 -12.70 -17.45
N GLU A 12 8.32 -13.67 -18.33
CA GLU A 12 9.48 -13.60 -19.25
C GLU A 12 9.47 -12.38 -20.19
N ASP A 13 8.30 -11.77 -20.45
CA ASP A 13 8.23 -10.57 -21.27
C ASP A 13 8.66 -9.32 -20.48
N TRP A 14 9.86 -8.82 -20.79
CA TRP A 14 10.45 -7.59 -20.23
C TRP A 14 9.51 -6.37 -20.27
N ARG A 15 8.53 -6.36 -21.18
CA ARG A 15 7.49 -5.33 -21.28
C ARG A 15 6.57 -5.29 -20.05
N VAL A 16 6.28 -6.44 -19.45
CA VAL A 16 5.45 -6.54 -18.24
C VAL A 16 6.17 -5.89 -17.06
N TYR A 17 7.49 -6.07 -16.95
CA TYR A 17 8.29 -5.39 -15.93
C TYR A 17 8.33 -3.88 -16.12
N LEU A 18 8.47 -3.39 -17.36
CA LEU A 18 8.42 -1.96 -17.63
C LEU A 18 7.06 -1.35 -17.34
N LEU A 19 5.97 -2.07 -17.67
CA LEU A 19 4.61 -1.65 -17.34
C LEU A 19 4.43 -1.58 -15.82
N LEU A 20 4.84 -2.61 -15.09
CA LEU A 20 4.78 -2.63 -13.63
C LEU A 20 5.64 -1.53 -13.00
N LEU A 21 6.83 -1.26 -13.56
CA LEU A 21 7.70 -0.17 -13.12
C LEU A 21 7.01 1.18 -13.33
N ALA A 22 6.47 1.42 -14.52
CA ALA A 22 5.72 2.64 -14.82
C ALA A 22 4.49 2.81 -13.91
N CYS A 23 3.72 1.74 -13.68
CA CYS A 23 2.58 1.74 -12.76
C CYS A 23 3.00 2.02 -11.31
N SER A 24 4.06 1.36 -10.83
CA SER A 24 4.56 1.54 -9.45
C SER A 24 5.09 2.97 -9.23
N CYS A 25 5.83 3.52 -10.19
CA CYS A 25 6.27 4.91 -10.15
C CYS A 25 5.09 5.89 -10.27
N GLY A 26 4.11 5.60 -11.12
CA GLY A 26 2.93 6.44 -11.28
C GLY A 26 2.06 6.50 -10.03
N PHE A 27 1.69 5.35 -9.47
CA PHE A 27 0.95 5.27 -8.21
C PHE A 27 1.76 5.82 -7.04
N GLY A 28 3.06 5.54 -6.99
CA GLY A 28 3.96 6.06 -5.96
C GLY A 28 4.10 7.59 -6.01
N TYR A 29 4.23 8.16 -7.21
CA TYR A 29 4.26 9.61 -7.41
C TYR A 29 2.95 10.27 -6.98
N LEU A 30 1.81 9.73 -7.43
CA LEU A 30 0.50 10.26 -7.02
C LEU A 30 0.28 10.12 -5.51
N ALA A 31 0.67 9.00 -4.90
CA ALA A 31 0.60 8.82 -3.45
C ALA A 31 1.48 9.84 -2.71
N TYR A 32 2.70 10.08 -3.21
CA TYR A 32 3.64 11.04 -2.65
C TYR A 32 3.19 12.49 -2.82
N GLU A 33 2.67 12.86 -3.99
CA GLU A 33 2.12 14.18 -4.26
C GLU A 33 0.94 14.47 -3.34
N GLN A 34 0.03 13.51 -3.20
CA GLN A 34 -1.06 13.60 -2.24
C GLN A 34 -0.50 13.74 -0.81
N LEU A 35 0.48 12.92 -0.39
CA LEU A 35 1.13 13.07 0.92
C LEU A 35 1.79 14.44 1.15
N MET A 36 2.36 15.05 0.11
CA MET A 36 2.97 16.39 0.20
C MET A 36 1.93 17.51 0.29
N LEU A 37 0.81 17.35 -0.42
CA LEU A 37 -0.35 18.24 -0.30
C LEU A 37 -1.08 18.03 1.05
N PHE A 38 -0.92 16.86 1.65
CA PHE A 38 -1.48 16.48 2.96
C PHE A 38 -0.38 16.34 4.00
N GLN A 39 0.26 17.46 4.37
CA GLN A 39 1.13 17.49 5.54
C GLN A 39 0.36 17.05 6.78
N LEU A 40 0.59 15.80 7.20
CA LEU A 40 -0.03 15.23 8.39
C LEU A 40 0.47 16.04 9.60
N PRO A 41 -0.43 16.60 10.43
CA PRO A 41 -0.06 17.31 11.64
C PRO A 41 0.84 16.43 12.52
N GLU A 42 1.75 16.98 13.31
CA GLU A 42 2.62 16.16 14.16
C GLU A 42 1.83 15.44 15.27
N SER A 43 0.80 16.09 15.81
CA SER A 43 0.01 15.57 16.91
C SER A 43 -1.02 14.53 16.45
N PHE A 44 -1.20 13.47 17.25
CA PHE A 44 -2.15 12.40 16.97
C PHE A 44 -3.61 12.90 16.90
N LEU A 45 -4.01 13.79 17.80
CA LEU A 45 -5.37 14.33 17.85
C LEU A 45 -5.70 15.15 16.60
N ASP A 46 -4.75 15.96 16.15
CA ASP A 46 -4.92 16.77 14.94
C ASP A 46 -4.96 15.92 13.68
N LYS A 47 -4.17 14.83 13.60
CA LYS A 47 -4.29 13.84 12.52
C LYS A 47 -5.71 13.27 12.46
N CYS A 48 -6.28 12.86 13.59
CA CYS A 48 -7.62 12.31 13.65
C CYS A 48 -8.68 13.32 13.20
N LEU A 49 -8.65 14.54 13.74
CA LEU A 49 -9.58 15.62 13.37
C LEU A 49 -9.48 15.98 11.89
N TYR A 50 -8.26 15.99 11.35
CA TYR A 50 -8.02 16.30 9.94
C TYR A 50 -8.56 15.21 9.00
N ILE A 51 -8.37 13.93 9.32
CA ILE A 51 -8.96 12.81 8.55
C ILE A 51 -10.49 12.88 8.56
N PHE A 52 -11.10 13.20 9.70
CA PHE A 52 -12.55 13.40 9.79
C PHE A 52 -13.05 14.56 8.92
N ARG A 53 -12.29 15.65 8.86
CA ARG A 53 -12.65 16.83 8.08
C ARG A 53 -12.47 16.62 6.58
N ASN A 54 -11.50 15.77 6.19
CA ASN A 54 -11.17 15.47 4.80
C ASN A 54 -10.96 13.95 4.58
N PRO A 55 -12.03 13.12 4.64
CA PRO A 55 -11.90 11.68 4.54
C PRO A 55 -11.53 11.23 3.12
N GLY A 56 -12.09 11.87 2.09
CA GLY A 56 -11.88 11.52 0.69
C GLY A 56 -10.39 11.48 0.28
N PRO A 57 -9.62 12.55 0.51
CA PRO A 57 -8.19 12.55 0.21
C PRO A 57 -7.40 11.52 1.02
N SER A 58 -7.76 11.30 2.29
CA SER A 58 -7.14 10.28 3.14
C SER A 58 -7.33 8.87 2.57
N PHE A 59 -8.54 8.52 2.13
CA PHE A 59 -8.81 7.24 1.47
C PHE A 59 -8.06 7.08 0.14
N LYS A 60 -7.90 8.18 -0.64
CA LYS A 60 -7.10 8.16 -1.88
C LYS A 60 -5.64 7.84 -1.59
N VAL A 61 -5.04 8.46 -0.57
CA VAL A 61 -3.65 8.18 -0.16
C VAL A 61 -3.50 6.73 0.28
N VAL A 62 -4.44 6.22 1.09
CA VAL A 62 -4.45 4.81 1.53
C VAL A 62 -4.49 3.87 0.32
N GLY A 63 -5.42 4.09 -0.62
CA GLY A 63 -5.56 3.25 -1.82
C GLY A 63 -4.35 3.32 -2.75
N LEU A 64 -3.82 4.51 -3.02
CA LEU A 64 -2.65 4.70 -3.88
C LEU A 64 -1.39 4.11 -3.27
N SER A 65 -1.20 4.26 -1.94
CA SER A 65 -0.07 3.65 -1.23
C SER A 65 -0.15 2.12 -1.28
N PHE A 66 -1.35 1.55 -1.11
CA PHE A 66 -1.57 0.11 -1.23
C PHE A 66 -1.30 -0.42 -2.64
N LEU A 67 -1.83 0.23 -3.68
CA LEU A 67 -1.60 -0.14 -5.07
C LEU A 67 -0.12 -0.04 -5.45
N SER A 68 0.55 1.05 -5.04
CA SER A 68 2.00 1.24 -5.20
C SER A 68 2.78 0.08 -4.55
N ALA A 69 2.46 -0.26 -3.31
CA ALA A 69 3.11 -1.35 -2.58
C ALA A 69 2.94 -2.71 -3.28
N ILE A 70 1.74 -3.01 -3.80
CA ILE A 70 1.49 -4.24 -4.58
C ILE A 70 2.33 -4.27 -5.85
N CYS A 71 2.36 -3.17 -6.61
CA CYS A 71 3.13 -3.10 -7.85
C CYS A 71 4.64 -3.26 -7.59
N PHE A 72 5.18 -2.62 -6.54
CA PHE A 72 6.56 -2.81 -6.13
C PHE A 72 6.85 -4.23 -5.62
N LEU A 73 5.90 -4.87 -4.93
CA LEU A 73 6.04 -6.26 -4.49
C LEU A 73 6.11 -7.22 -5.69
N ALA A 74 5.23 -7.04 -6.68
CA ALA A 74 5.24 -7.82 -7.91
C ALA A 74 6.55 -7.64 -8.69
N LEU A 75 7.07 -6.41 -8.77
CA LEU A 75 8.38 -6.12 -9.36
C LEU A 75 9.52 -6.80 -8.61
N SER A 76 9.52 -6.72 -7.29
CA SER A 76 10.58 -7.30 -6.45
C SER A 76 10.59 -8.83 -6.61
N ILE A 77 9.44 -9.49 -6.44
CA ILE A 77 9.29 -10.95 -6.63
C ILE A 77 9.72 -11.35 -8.05
N GLY A 78 9.23 -10.66 -9.08
CA GLY A 78 9.59 -10.97 -10.45
C GLY A 78 11.07 -10.74 -10.75
N SER A 79 11.71 -9.73 -10.13
CA SER A 79 13.15 -9.45 -10.29
C SER A 79 14.01 -10.52 -9.63
N PHE A 80 13.65 -10.96 -8.42
CA PHE A 80 14.34 -12.05 -7.73
C PHE A 80 14.16 -13.39 -8.45
N TRP A 81 12.95 -13.67 -8.94
CA TRP A 81 12.66 -14.90 -9.68
C TRP A 81 13.46 -14.99 -10.99
N ASN A 82 13.52 -13.91 -11.77
CA ASN A 82 14.35 -13.87 -12.98
C ASN A 82 15.84 -14.01 -12.68
N THR A 83 16.31 -13.40 -11.59
CA THR A 83 17.71 -13.55 -11.17
C THR A 83 18.02 -14.99 -10.77
N TYR A 84 17.10 -15.66 -10.09
CA TYR A 84 17.22 -17.07 -9.70
C TYR A 84 17.23 -18.01 -10.91
N ILE A 85 16.31 -17.84 -11.87
CA ILE A 85 16.27 -18.63 -13.11
C ILE A 85 17.54 -18.43 -13.94
N ALA A 86 18.05 -17.19 -14.04
CA ALA A 86 19.28 -16.89 -14.76
C ALA A 86 20.50 -17.55 -14.11
N TYR A 87 20.53 -17.63 -12.78
CA TYR A 87 21.56 -18.34 -12.04
C TYR A 87 21.48 -19.87 -12.26
N GLU A 88 20.30 -20.46 -12.19
CA GLU A 88 20.10 -21.92 -12.30
C GLU A 88 20.37 -22.47 -13.70
N ASN A 89 20.08 -21.70 -14.76
CA ASN A 89 20.18 -22.19 -16.13
C ASN A 89 21.55 -21.97 -16.79
N GLU A 90 22.53 -21.35 -16.10
CA GLU A 90 23.86 -20.92 -16.61
C GLU A 90 23.81 -20.11 -17.93
N LYS A 91 22.62 -19.80 -18.43
CA LYS A 91 22.36 -19.17 -19.70
C LYS A 91 22.13 -17.69 -19.47
N TYR A 92 23.06 -16.91 -20.03
CA TYR A 92 22.96 -15.47 -20.21
C TYR A 92 22.89 -14.65 -18.91
N TYR A 93 24.08 -14.39 -18.36
CA TYR A 93 24.39 -13.10 -17.72
C TYR A 93 24.28 -11.96 -18.75
N LYS A 94 23.08 -11.69 -19.28
CA LYS A 94 22.84 -10.45 -20.02
C LYS A 94 22.72 -9.32 -19.00
N TRP A 95 23.11 -8.13 -19.44
CA TRP A 95 22.97 -6.83 -18.78
C TRP A 95 21.69 -6.62 -17.92
N PRO A 96 20.50 -7.14 -18.26
CA PRO A 96 19.29 -6.93 -17.45
C PRO A 96 19.39 -7.46 -16.01
N VAL A 97 20.07 -8.58 -15.77
CA VAL A 97 20.11 -9.23 -14.43
C VAL A 97 20.80 -8.34 -13.39
N ILE A 98 21.87 -7.64 -13.78
CA ILE A 98 22.58 -6.68 -12.90
C ILE A 98 21.69 -5.47 -12.56
N PHE A 99 20.78 -5.07 -13.46
CA PHE A 99 19.83 -3.99 -13.19
C PHE A 99 18.66 -4.44 -12.30
N PHE A 100 18.25 -5.71 -12.35
CA PHE A 100 17.11 -6.20 -11.57
C PHE A 100 17.40 -6.29 -10.06
N ILE A 101 18.64 -6.55 -9.64
CA ILE A 101 19.03 -6.61 -8.23
C ILE A 101 18.82 -5.26 -7.50
N PRO A 102 19.40 -4.12 -7.94
CA PRO A 102 19.17 -2.84 -7.29
C PRO A 102 17.71 -2.38 -7.39
N ILE A 103 16.99 -2.70 -8.47
CA ILE A 103 15.54 -2.46 -8.57
C ILE A 103 14.79 -3.24 -7.49
N GLY A 104 15.14 -4.50 -7.26
CA GLY A 104 14.59 -5.33 -6.19
C GLY A 104 14.82 -4.75 -4.80
N ILE A 105 16.00 -4.21 -4.53
CA ILE A 105 16.36 -3.60 -3.24
C ILE A 105 15.61 -2.28 -3.03
N ILE A 106 15.62 -1.39 -4.03
CA ILE A 106 14.93 -0.09 -3.95
C ILE A 106 13.41 -0.30 -3.81
N SER A 107 12.84 -1.23 -4.57
CA SER A 107 11.43 -1.58 -4.45
C SER A 107 11.10 -2.13 -3.06
N ALA A 108 11.96 -2.96 -2.44
CA ALA A 108 11.75 -3.44 -1.08
C ALA A 108 11.68 -2.29 -0.04
N TYR A 109 12.57 -1.29 -0.16
CA TYR A 109 12.52 -0.10 0.68
C TYR A 109 11.22 0.71 0.48
N LEU A 110 10.81 0.90 -0.78
CA LEU A 110 9.57 1.61 -1.11
C LEU A 110 8.32 0.86 -0.63
N ILE A 111 8.31 -0.47 -0.71
CA ILE A 111 7.25 -1.31 -0.13
C ILE A 111 7.14 -1.03 1.37
N TYR A 112 8.27 -1.06 2.10
CA TYR A 112 8.27 -0.78 3.53
C TYR A 112 7.67 0.61 3.83
N PHE A 113 8.08 1.64 3.08
CA PHE A 113 7.57 2.99 3.23
C PHE A 113 6.05 3.05 3.00
N PHE A 114 5.56 2.63 1.83
CA PHE A 114 4.14 2.72 1.48
C PHE A 114 3.26 1.81 2.34
N LEU A 115 3.73 0.62 2.70
CA LEU A 115 3.00 -0.31 3.56
C LEU A 115 2.91 0.21 5.00
N SER A 116 3.99 0.82 5.51
CA SER A 116 3.99 1.50 6.81
C SER A 116 2.99 2.65 6.84
N THR A 117 3.01 3.52 5.82
CA THR A 117 2.04 4.63 5.69
C THR A 117 0.60 4.11 5.61
N PHE A 118 0.36 3.07 4.80
CA PHE A 118 -0.94 2.42 4.68
C PHE A 118 -1.43 1.89 6.04
N LEU A 119 -0.60 1.12 6.76
CA LEU A 119 -0.94 0.56 8.06
C LEU A 119 -1.24 1.63 9.11
N GLN A 120 -0.44 2.71 9.15
CA GLN A 120 -0.67 3.82 10.07
C GLN A 120 -2.02 4.50 9.82
N LEU A 121 -2.34 4.80 8.55
CA LEU A 121 -3.61 5.42 8.19
C LEU A 121 -4.80 4.48 8.41
N LEU A 122 -4.65 3.19 8.12
CA LEU A 122 -5.68 2.19 8.36
C LEU A 122 -5.96 2.01 9.85
N PHE A 123 -4.92 1.99 10.68
CA PHE A 123 -5.06 1.93 12.13
C PHE A 123 -5.77 3.18 12.68
N LEU A 124 -5.45 4.36 12.16
CA LEU A 124 -6.11 5.61 12.54
C LEU A 124 -7.61 5.59 12.17
N LEU A 125 -7.94 5.13 10.96
CA LEU A 125 -9.32 4.94 10.51
C LEU A 125 -10.08 3.94 11.39
N LEU A 126 -9.42 2.87 11.84
CA LEU A 126 -10.02 1.86 12.71
C LEU A 126 -10.33 2.42 14.11
N ILE A 127 -9.41 3.19 14.71
CA ILE A 127 -9.66 3.88 15.99
C ILE A 127 -10.85 4.83 15.86
N ILE A 128 -10.87 5.61 14.79
CA ILE A 128 -11.97 6.52 14.47
C ILE A 128 -13.29 5.76 14.37
N GLY A 129 -13.32 4.64 13.63
CA GLY A 129 -14.51 3.80 13.48
C GLY A 129 -15.03 3.26 14.83
N ILE A 130 -14.12 2.82 15.71
CA ILE A 130 -14.47 2.34 17.05
C ILE A 130 -15.09 3.46 17.89
N LEU A 131 -14.52 4.67 17.86
CA LEU A 131 -15.04 5.82 18.61
C LEU A 131 -16.45 6.20 18.14
N ILE A 132 -16.70 6.23 16.83
CA ILE A 132 -18.05 6.51 16.28
C ILE A 132 -19.04 5.44 16.74
N LEU A 133 -18.68 4.16 16.65
CA LEU A 133 -19.53 3.06 17.13
C LEU A 133 -19.86 3.22 18.61
N LEU A 134 -18.88 3.53 19.45
CA LEU A 134 -19.09 3.75 20.88
C LEU A 134 -20.06 4.91 21.14
N VAL A 135 -19.94 6.03 20.43
CA VAL A 135 -20.87 7.17 20.55
C VAL A 135 -22.29 6.76 20.16
N LEU A 136 -22.46 6.11 19.01
CA LEU A 136 -23.77 5.66 18.53
C LEU A 136 -24.43 4.65 19.50
N PHE A 137 -23.66 3.73 20.08
CA PHE A 137 -24.15 2.79 21.09
C PHE A 137 -24.46 3.43 22.44
N ASN A 138 -23.82 4.56 22.77
CA ASN A 138 -24.09 5.28 24.01
C ASN A 138 -25.40 6.08 23.91
N GLU A 139 -25.64 6.78 22.80
CA GLU A 139 -26.92 7.49 22.56
C GLU A 139 -28.12 6.53 22.53
N SER A 140 -27.93 5.30 22.02
CA SER A 140 -29.00 4.29 22.01
C SER A 140 -29.40 3.82 23.42
N LYS A 141 -28.52 3.97 24.42
CA LYS A 141 -28.82 3.63 25.82
C LYS A 141 -29.59 4.76 26.50
N ASP A 142 -29.21 6.02 26.27
CA ASP A 142 -29.87 7.19 26.87
C ASP A 142 -31.30 7.42 26.35
N THR A 143 -31.57 7.07 25.10
CA THR A 143 -32.95 7.12 24.55
C THR A 143 -33.87 6.05 25.15
N ARG A 144 -33.36 4.89 25.60
CA ARG A 144 -34.17 3.85 26.27
C ARG A 144 -34.48 4.18 27.73
N THR A 145 -33.57 4.82 28.45
CA THR A 145 -33.79 5.26 29.84
C THR A 145 -34.77 6.43 29.94
N SER A 146 -34.78 7.37 28.98
CA SER A 146 -35.75 8.48 28.99
C SER A 146 -37.19 8.02 28.69
N ARG A 147 -37.37 7.03 27.81
CA ARG A 147 -38.69 6.47 27.46
C ARG A 147 -39.32 5.60 28.55
N ARG A 148 -38.51 5.10 29.49
CA ARG A 148 -38.97 4.28 30.63
C ARG A 148 -39.31 5.10 31.88
N ARG A 149 -39.02 6.42 31.85
CA ARG A 149 -39.35 7.39 32.92
C ARG A 149 -40.57 8.27 32.59
N ARG A 150 -41.18 8.12 31.42
CA ARG A 150 -42.55 8.60 31.13
C ARG A 150 -43.50 7.43 31.21
#